data_AF-A0AAU8TQ12-F1
#
_entry.id   AF-A0AAU8TQ12-F1
#
_cell.length_a   1.000
_cell.length_b   1.000
_cell.length_c   1.000
_cell.angle_alpha   90.00
_cell.angle_beta   90.00
_cell.angle_gamma   90.00
#
_symmetry.space_group_name_H-M   'P 1'
#
loop_
_entity.id
_entity.type
_entity.pdbx_description
1 polymer ?
#
loop_
_entity_poly.entity_id
_entity_poly.type
_entity_poly.pdbx_seq_one_letter_code
_entity_poly.pdbx_strand_id
1 'polypeptide(L)'
;MLLELADAFERNAEALIELLALENGKSEVDARHLKRFGLELGGKTPMMVFADADLDAAIPVLVKALTVFAGQFCMTGSRLLVH
;
A
#
# COMPACT_ATOMS: atom_id res chain seq x y z
N MET A 1 31.41 23.70 -2.99
CA MET A 1 29.92 23.67 -2.94
C MET A 1 29.28 22.59 -3.81
N LEU A 2 29.17 22.73 -5.15
CA LEU A 2 28.55 21.67 -5.98
C LEU A 2 29.36 20.37 -6.01
N LEU A 3 30.69 20.47 -6.12
CA LEU A 3 31.59 19.31 -6.08
C LEU A 3 31.59 18.62 -4.70
N GLU A 4 31.62 19.40 -3.62
CA GLU A 4 31.55 18.83 -2.26
C GLU A 4 30.22 18.15 -1.98
N LEU A 5 29.12 18.67 -2.55
CA LEU A 5 27.81 18.04 -2.46
C LEU A 5 27.80 16.73 -3.26
N ALA A 6 28.36 16.69 -4.46
CA ALA A 6 28.48 15.47 -5.25
C ALA A 6 29.31 14.41 -4.53
N ASP A 7 30.48 14.78 -3.99
CA ASP A 7 31.31 13.86 -3.23
C ASP A 7 30.61 13.36 -1.96
N ALA A 8 29.79 14.21 -1.32
CA ALA A 8 28.98 13.80 -0.18
C ALA A 8 27.90 12.78 -0.57
N PHE A 9 27.27 12.92 -1.75
CA PHE A 9 26.35 11.91 -2.26
C PHE A 9 27.05 10.60 -2.59
N GLU A 10 28.22 10.64 -3.23
CA GLU A 10 28.99 9.44 -3.57
C GLU A 10 29.46 8.69 -2.32
N ARG A 11 30.01 9.39 -1.32
CA ARG A 11 30.44 8.78 -0.06
C ARG A 11 29.31 8.11 0.72
N ASN A 12 28.07 8.55 0.52
CA ASN A 12 26.90 8.04 1.23
C ASN A 12 25.95 7.24 0.33
N ALA A 13 26.36 6.92 -0.91
CA ALA A 13 25.48 6.32 -1.91
C ALA A 13 24.88 4.99 -1.44
N GLU A 14 25.68 4.10 -0.86
CA GLU A 14 25.22 2.80 -0.36
C GLU A 14 24.21 2.95 0.79
N ALA A 15 24.47 3.84 1.74
CA ALA A 15 23.53 4.12 2.83
C ALA A 15 22.22 4.73 2.31
N LEU A 16 22.29 5.58 1.29
CA LEU A 16 21.11 6.14 0.63
C LEU A 16 20.30 5.06 -0.10
N ILE A 17 20.97 4.12 -0.78
CA ILE A 17 20.35 2.99 -1.50
C ILE A 17 19.66 2.06 -0.50
N GLU A 18 20.31 1.74 0.61
CA GLU A 18 19.75 0.89 1.66
C GLU A 18 18.52 1.53 2.29
N LEU A 19 18.58 2.82 2.61
CA LEU A 19 17.45 3.58 3.16
C LEU A 19 16.28 3.65 2.15
N LEU A 20 16.58 3.82 0.86
CA LEU A 20 15.58 3.76 -0.21
C LEU A 20 14.98 2.36 -0.40
N ALA A 21 15.75 1.29 -0.18
CA ALA A 21 15.27 -0.09 -0.30
C ALA A 21 14.41 -0.49 0.92
N LEU A 22 14.89 -0.21 2.13
CA LEU A 22 14.25 -0.59 3.38
C LEU A 22 13.01 0.23 3.69
N GLU A 23 13.06 1.56 3.56
CA GLU A 23 11.95 2.43 3.98
C GLU A 23 10.88 2.60 2.92
N ASN A 24 11.25 2.56 1.63
CA ASN A 24 10.30 2.75 0.54
C ASN A 24 9.88 1.44 -0.13
N GLY A 25 10.24 0.27 0.42
CA GLY A 25 9.91 -1.04 -0.15
C GLY A 25 10.46 -1.27 -1.56
N LYS A 26 11.55 -0.59 -1.92
CA LYS A 26 12.16 -0.72 -3.26
C LYS A 26 13.07 -1.94 -3.31
N SER A 27 13.16 -2.56 -4.48
CA SER A 27 14.29 -3.45 -4.74
C SER A 27 15.60 -2.64 -4.67
N GLU A 28 16.66 -3.24 -4.13
CA GLU A 28 17.98 -2.59 -4.03
C GLU A 28 18.47 -2.12 -5.41
N VAL A 29 18.20 -2.93 -6.45
CA VAL A 29 18.54 -2.62 -7.84
C VAL A 29 17.88 -1.32 -8.30
N ASP A 30 16.61 -1.11 -7.97
CA ASP A 30 15.92 0.10 -8.41
C ASP A 30 16.21 1.32 -7.53
N ALA A 31 16.57 1.11 -6.27
CA ALA A 31 17.07 2.15 -5.37
C ALA A 31 18.38 2.76 -5.90
N ARG A 32 19.28 1.94 -6.45
CA ARG A 32 20.51 2.37 -7.15
C ARG A 32 20.26 3.33 -8.33
N HIS A 33 19.08 3.24 -8.93
CA HIS A 33 18.69 4.05 -10.09
C HIS A 33 17.70 5.16 -9.76
N LEU A 34 17.43 5.41 -8.47
CA LEU A 34 16.51 6.45 -7.98
C LEU A 34 15.14 6.42 -8.66
N LYS A 35 14.67 5.23 -9.07
CA LYS A 35 13.38 5.11 -9.77
C LYS A 35 12.24 5.53 -8.83
N ARG A 36 11.21 6.17 -9.41
CA ARG A 36 9.95 6.45 -8.72
C ARG A 36 9.11 5.18 -8.64
N PHE A 37 8.38 5.02 -7.55
CA PHE A 37 7.53 3.85 -7.29
C PHE A 37 6.12 4.27 -6.93
N GLY A 38 5.15 3.49 -7.40
CA GLY A 38 3.81 3.39 -6.81
C GLY A 38 3.65 1.97 -6.27
N LEU A 39 3.22 1.83 -5.02
CA LEU A 39 3.11 0.55 -4.33
C LEU A 39 1.67 0.32 -3.89
N GLU A 40 1.17 -0.89 -4.15
CA GLU A 40 -0.15 -1.37 -3.70
C GLU A 40 0.08 -2.54 -2.73
N LEU A 41 0.24 -2.23 -1.44
CA LEU A 41 0.71 -3.17 -0.40
C LEU A 41 -0.42 -3.97 0.27
N GLY A 42 -1.55 -4.11 -0.41
CA GLY A 42 -2.74 -4.78 0.10
C GLY A 42 -3.62 -3.90 0.99
N GLY A 43 -4.70 -4.48 1.50
CA GLY A 43 -5.70 -3.74 2.28
C GLY A 43 -6.44 -4.61 3.30
N LYS A 44 -6.95 -3.96 4.34
CA LYS A 44 -7.93 -4.51 5.30
C LYS A 44 -9.20 -3.67 5.27
N THR A 45 -9.79 -3.57 4.09
CA THR A 45 -10.82 -2.59 3.77
C THR A 45 -12.03 -2.69 4.71
N PRO A 46 -12.38 -1.61 5.42
CA PRO A 46 -13.55 -1.58 6.28
C PRO A 46 -14.83 -1.39 5.46
N MET A 47 -15.89 -2.06 5.87
CA MET A 47 -17.27 -1.87 5.44
C MET A 47 -18.08 -1.44 6.65
N MET A 48 -18.80 -0.32 6.59
CA MET A 48 -19.56 0.22 7.72
C MET A 48 -21.06 0.11 7.44
N VAL A 49 -21.80 -0.48 8.38
CA VAL A 49 -23.26 -0.61 8.34
C VAL A 49 -23.83 0.17 9.52
N PHE A 50 -24.48 1.30 9.21
CA PHE A 50 -25.13 2.15 10.20
C PHE A 50 -26.50 1.58 10.62
N ALA A 51 -27.03 2.08 11.73
CA ALA A 51 -28.28 1.62 12.33
C ALA A 51 -29.51 1.71 11.38
N ASP A 52 -29.47 2.65 10.44
CA ASP A 52 -30.53 2.98 9.49
C ASP A 52 -30.28 2.40 8.09
N ALA A 53 -29.29 1.54 7.93
CA ALA A 53 -28.98 0.93 6.64
C ALA A 53 -30.11 0.01 6.16
N ASP A 54 -30.51 0.16 4.89
CA ASP A 54 -31.37 -0.80 4.18
C ASP A 54 -30.58 -2.11 3.98
N LEU A 55 -30.92 -3.11 4.80
CA LEU A 55 -30.22 -4.39 4.81
C LEU A 55 -30.51 -5.23 3.56
N ASP A 56 -31.71 -5.11 2.98
CA ASP A 56 -32.07 -5.85 1.77
C ASP A 56 -31.22 -5.37 0.59
N ALA A 57 -30.93 -4.07 0.53
CA ALA A 57 -30.01 -3.50 -0.43
C ALA A 57 -28.53 -3.78 -0.10
N ALA A 58 -28.14 -3.74 1.19
CA ALA A 58 -26.74 -3.80 1.61
C ALA A 58 -26.15 -5.22 1.57
N ILE A 59 -26.89 -6.24 2.03
CA ILE A 59 -26.38 -7.61 2.19
C ILE A 59 -25.83 -8.19 0.88
N PRO A 60 -26.50 -8.09 -0.29
CA PRO A 60 -25.96 -8.63 -1.53
C PRO A 60 -24.61 -8.01 -1.93
N VAL A 61 -24.44 -6.71 -1.66
CA VAL A 61 -23.19 -5.98 -1.94
C VAL A 61 -22.08 -6.43 -0.99
N LEU A 62 -22.40 -6.54 0.31
CA LEU A 62 -21.46 -7.01 1.33
C LEU A 62 -20.95 -8.42 1.00
N VAL A 63 -21.86 -9.36 0.77
CA VAL A 63 -21.50 -10.75 0.43
C VAL A 63 -20.58 -10.80 -0.79
N LYS A 64 -20.90 -10.05 -1.85
CA LYS A 64 -20.06 -9.96 -3.04
C LYS A 64 -18.67 -9.38 -2.71
N ALA A 65 -18.60 -8.28 -1.96
CA ALA A 65 -17.35 -7.63 -1.59
C ALA A 65 -16.41 -8.52 -0.76
N LEU A 66 -16.96 -9.50 -0.04
CA LEU A 66 -16.19 -10.48 0.74
C LEU A 66 -15.77 -11.70 -0.08
N THR A 67 -16.60 -12.15 -1.03
CA THR A 67 -16.45 -13.49 -1.65
C THR A 67 -15.94 -13.47 -3.09
N VAL A 68 -15.95 -12.32 -3.78
CA VAL A 68 -15.35 -12.18 -5.10
C VAL A 68 -13.87 -12.57 -5.06
N PHE A 69 -13.42 -13.33 -6.06
CA PHE A 69 -12.09 -13.93 -6.12
C PHE A 69 -11.72 -14.73 -4.87
N ALA A 70 -12.71 -15.35 -4.22
CA ALA A 70 -12.55 -16.05 -2.94
C ALA A 70 -11.93 -15.16 -1.84
N GLY A 71 -12.17 -13.85 -1.90
CA GLY A 71 -11.61 -12.87 -0.96
C GLY A 71 -10.13 -12.54 -1.19
N GLN A 72 -9.52 -13.03 -2.27
CA GLN A 72 -8.12 -12.76 -2.63
C GLN A 72 -8.00 -11.51 -3.51
N PHE A 73 -8.53 -10.39 -3.02
CA PHE A 73 -8.46 -9.11 -3.70
C PHE A 73 -8.00 -8.01 -2.74
N CYS A 74 -7.11 -7.11 -3.18
CA CYS A 74 -6.52 -6.09 -2.30
C CYS A 74 -7.57 -5.18 -1.65
N MET A 75 -8.73 -5.03 -2.30
CA MET A 75 -9.85 -4.22 -1.83
C MET A 75 -10.98 -5.04 -1.19
N THR A 76 -10.80 -6.34 -0.91
CA THR A 76 -11.82 -7.17 -0.25
C THR A 76 -12.30 -6.50 1.03
N GLY A 77 -13.63 -6.40 1.19
CA GLY A 77 -14.33 -5.80 2.33
C GLY A 77 -14.19 -6.63 3.61
N SER A 78 -12.96 -6.91 4.01
CA SER A 78 -12.59 -7.98 4.94
C SER A 78 -12.72 -7.60 6.41
N ARG A 79 -13.26 -6.41 6.71
CA ARG A 79 -13.62 -5.95 8.05
C ARG A 79 -15.00 -5.30 7.99
N LEU A 80 -16.01 -5.99 8.50
CA LEU A 80 -17.37 -5.45 8.62
C LEU A 80 -17.55 -4.84 10.01
N LEU A 81 -17.94 -3.57 10.07
CA LEU A 81 -18.27 -2.82 11.28
C LEU A 81 -19.76 -2.51 11.26
N VAL A 82 -20.50 -3.02 12.23
CA VAL A 82 -21.97 -2.88 12.32
C VAL A 82 -22.29 -2.15 13.62
N HIS A 83 -23.27 -1.25 13.57
CA HIS A 83 -23.79 -0.52 14.73
C HIS A 83 -24.26 -1.45 15.85
#